data_AF-A0A524CZX8-F1
#
_entry.id   AF-A0A524CZX8-F1
#
_cell.length_a   1.000
_cell.length_b   1.000
_cell.length_c   1.000
_cell.angle_alpha   90.00
_cell.angle_beta   90.00
_cell.angle_gamma   90.00
#
_symmetry.space_group_name_H-M   'P 1'
#
loop_
_entity.id
_entity.type
_entity.pdbx_description
1 polymer ?
#
loop_
_entity_poly.entity_id
_entity_poly.type
_entity_poly.pdbx_seq_one_letter_code
_entity_poly.pdbx_strand_id
1 'polypeptide(L)'
;MKNNVKPNRKSSPKTRKQKATLGAKILLVTFVSIGWIGIFINFDLLLNNEYHNLWVNCPSIVEQDEKFNITVEVWDKFERLAGGFDGEISLSIESYNFTSSGYGELSDTKWTAHDEDMEFSSNFIWKGLFPAYNFEGADNGKKEITVSIETIGIHYFQVKEKESGEEYRSNPVLV
;
A
#
# COMPACT_ATOMS: atom_id res chain seq x y z
N MET A 1 -39.38 -61.65 -20.68
CA MET A 1 -38.67 -60.36 -20.66
C MET A 1 -39.50 -59.32 -21.41
N LYS A 2 -40.07 -58.32 -20.71
CA LYS A 2 -40.81 -57.21 -21.34
C LYS A 2 -39.82 -56.08 -21.63
N ASN A 3 -39.55 -55.83 -22.92
CA ASN A 3 -38.71 -54.71 -23.34
C ASN A 3 -39.43 -53.39 -23.06
N ASN A 4 -38.94 -52.67 -22.06
CA ASN A 4 -39.42 -51.35 -21.67
C ASN A 4 -38.83 -50.32 -22.65
N VAL A 5 -39.49 -50.13 -23.79
CA VAL A 5 -39.11 -49.09 -24.76
C VAL A 5 -39.53 -47.74 -24.16
N LYS A 6 -38.57 -47.02 -23.58
CA LYS A 6 -38.81 -45.65 -23.07
C LYS A 6 -39.24 -44.76 -24.26
N PRO A 7 -40.36 -44.05 -24.18
CA PRO A 7 -40.77 -43.14 -25.24
C PRO A 7 -39.73 -42.02 -25.38
N ASN A 8 -39.17 -41.90 -26.58
CA ASN A 8 -38.25 -40.85 -26.95
C ASN A 8 -39.00 -39.51 -26.97
N ARG A 9 -39.08 -38.83 -25.82
CA ARG A 9 -39.71 -37.52 -25.66
C ARG A 9 -38.88 -36.47 -26.44
N LYS A 10 -39.18 -36.32 -27.72
CA LYS A 10 -38.75 -35.14 -28.49
C LYS A 10 -39.34 -33.90 -27.81
N SER A 11 -38.49 -33.03 -27.29
CA SER A 11 -38.93 -31.80 -26.62
C SER A 11 -39.76 -30.96 -27.59
N SER A 12 -40.89 -30.42 -27.13
CA SER A 12 -41.78 -29.65 -28.00
C SER A 12 -41.07 -28.40 -28.53
N PRO A 13 -41.32 -27.97 -29.77
CA PRO A 13 -40.71 -26.76 -30.33
C PRO A 13 -41.00 -25.49 -29.51
N LYS A 14 -42.12 -25.46 -28.76
CA LYS A 14 -42.44 -24.37 -27.80
C LYS A 14 -41.43 -24.30 -26.65
N THR A 15 -41.05 -25.44 -26.06
CA THR A 15 -40.05 -25.50 -24.98
C THR A 15 -38.64 -25.12 -25.45
N ARG A 16 -38.29 -25.36 -26.73
CA ARG A 16 -36.99 -24.95 -27.29
C ARG A 16 -36.91 -23.43 -27.51
N LYS A 17 -37.98 -22.81 -28.01
CA LYS A 17 -38.09 -21.34 -28.18
C LYS A 17 -38.09 -20.59 -26.83
N GLN A 18 -38.75 -21.14 -25.80
CA GLN A 18 -38.73 -20.57 -24.45
C GLN A 18 -37.33 -20.59 -23.81
N LYS A 19 -36.59 -21.69 -23.97
CA LYS A 19 -35.19 -21.77 -23.49
C LYS A 19 -34.27 -20.80 -24.23
N ALA A 20 -34.44 -20.66 -25.55
CA ALA A 20 -33.66 -19.71 -26.34
C ALA A 20 -33.92 -18.25 -25.96
N THR A 21 -35.19 -17.88 -25.74
CA THR A 21 -35.55 -16.52 -25.30
C THR A 21 -35.08 -16.22 -23.88
N LEU A 22 -35.16 -17.18 -22.95
CA LEU A 22 -34.56 -17.04 -21.63
C LEU A 22 -33.03 -16.86 -21.71
N GLY A 23 -32.35 -17.67 -22.52
CA GLY A 23 -30.91 -17.54 -22.74
C GLY A 23 -30.54 -16.17 -23.31
N ALA A 24 -31.29 -15.65 -24.27
CA ALA A 24 -31.09 -14.32 -24.83
C ALA A 24 -31.29 -13.21 -23.79
N LYS A 25 -32.30 -13.33 -22.90
CA LYS A 25 -32.51 -12.38 -21.80
C LYS A 25 -31.36 -12.39 -20.80
N ILE A 26 -30.90 -13.57 -20.40
CA ILE A 26 -29.74 -13.71 -19.50
C ILE A 26 -28.52 -13.07 -20.14
N LEU A 27 -28.25 -13.37 -21.42
CA LEU A 27 -27.11 -12.81 -22.14
C LEU A 27 -27.20 -11.28 -22.23
N LEU A 28 -28.39 -10.72 -22.50
CA LEU A 28 -28.60 -9.28 -22.52
C LEU A 28 -28.33 -8.65 -21.15
N VAL A 29 -28.87 -9.22 -20.08
CA VAL A 29 -28.64 -8.72 -18.71
C VAL A 29 -27.16 -8.80 -18.35
N THR A 30 -26.49 -9.92 -18.61
CA THR A 30 -25.05 -10.07 -18.37
C THR A 30 -24.23 -9.07 -19.17
N PHE A 31 -24.55 -8.86 -20.46
CA PHE A 31 -23.87 -7.90 -21.32
C PHE A 31 -24.03 -6.47 -20.79
N VAL A 32 -25.25 -6.09 -20.41
CA VAL A 32 -25.53 -4.78 -19.81
C VAL A 32 -24.76 -4.63 -18.50
N SER A 33 -24.81 -5.62 -17.59
CA SER A 33 -24.09 -5.58 -16.32
C SER A 33 -22.57 -5.45 -16.50
N ILE A 34 -21.97 -6.21 -17.43
CA ILE A 34 -20.52 -6.10 -17.74
C ILE A 34 -20.22 -4.71 -18.29
N GLY A 35 -21.06 -4.17 -19.17
CA GLY A 35 -20.91 -2.82 -19.70
C GLY A 35 -20.97 -1.75 -18.59
N TRP A 36 -21.92 -1.85 -17.67
CA TRP A 36 -22.02 -0.95 -16.51
C TRP A 36 -20.79 -1.05 -15.61
N ILE A 37 -20.34 -2.26 -15.28
CA ILE A 37 -19.11 -2.48 -14.52
C ILE A 37 -17.92 -1.83 -15.24
N GLY A 38 -17.80 -2.04 -16.55
CA GLY A 38 -16.78 -1.45 -17.41
C GLY A 38 -16.70 0.07 -17.35
N ILE A 39 -17.86 0.73 -17.33
CA ILE A 39 -17.97 2.20 -17.36
C ILE A 39 -17.77 2.82 -15.98
N PHE A 40 -18.25 2.17 -14.92
CA PHE A 40 -18.31 2.78 -13.58
C PHE A 40 -17.16 2.35 -12.66
N ILE A 41 -16.45 1.27 -12.97
CA ILE A 41 -15.31 0.83 -12.17
C ILE A 41 -14.02 1.36 -12.78
N ASN A 42 -13.25 2.08 -11.97
CA ASN A 42 -11.86 2.40 -12.29
C ASN A 42 -11.00 1.15 -12.05
N PHE A 43 -10.73 0.38 -13.10
CA PHE A 43 -9.91 -0.84 -13.00
C PHE A 43 -8.45 -0.55 -12.67
N ASP A 44 -7.93 0.62 -13.06
CA ASP A 44 -6.56 1.00 -12.72
C ASP A 44 -6.42 1.17 -11.20
N LEU A 45 -7.41 1.78 -10.55
CA LEU A 45 -7.49 1.80 -9.09
C LEU A 45 -7.47 0.38 -8.50
N LEU A 46 -8.26 -0.55 -9.01
CA LEU A 46 -8.33 -1.90 -8.43
C LEU A 46 -7.07 -2.75 -8.66
N LEU A 47 -6.41 -2.58 -9.81
CA LEU A 47 -5.39 -3.51 -10.30
C LEU A 47 -3.96 -2.96 -10.23
N ASN A 48 -3.79 -1.65 -10.03
CA ASN A 48 -2.49 -1.03 -9.83
C ASN A 48 -2.34 -0.63 -8.36
N ASN A 49 -1.24 -1.05 -7.74
CA ASN A 49 -0.82 -0.68 -6.38
C ASN A 49 0.72 -0.61 -6.35
N GLU A 50 1.29 -0.09 -7.44
CA GLU A 50 2.73 0.07 -7.62
C GLU A 50 3.24 1.25 -6.80
N TYR A 51 4.49 1.17 -6.37
CA TYR A 51 5.21 2.26 -5.71
C TYR A 51 5.11 3.56 -6.51
N HIS A 52 4.79 4.65 -5.82
CA HIS A 52 4.81 6.00 -6.38
C HIS A 52 5.65 6.96 -5.53
N ASN A 53 5.52 6.90 -4.22
CA ASN A 53 6.28 7.74 -3.30
C ASN A 53 6.39 7.10 -1.91
N LEU A 54 7.36 7.57 -1.12
CA LEU A 54 7.40 7.32 0.32
C LEU A 54 6.78 8.50 1.08
N TRP A 55 6.27 8.20 2.27
CA TRP A 55 5.91 9.17 3.28
C TRP A 55 6.58 8.78 4.59
N VAL A 56 7.37 9.70 5.15
CA VAL A 56 8.06 9.53 6.41
C VAL A 56 7.36 10.36 7.47
N ASN A 57 6.95 9.72 8.57
CA ASN A 57 6.24 10.36 9.67
C ASN A 57 6.90 10.03 11.01
N CYS A 58 6.99 11.03 11.89
CA CYS A 58 7.55 10.91 13.24
C CYS A 58 6.79 11.79 14.23
N PRO A 59 6.91 11.55 15.54
CA PRO A 59 6.49 12.52 16.56
C PRO A 59 7.20 13.86 16.35
N SER A 60 6.48 14.97 16.50
CA SER A 60 7.09 16.30 16.29
C SER A 60 7.89 16.81 17.50
N ILE A 61 7.73 16.19 18.66
CA ILE A 61 8.40 16.55 19.91
C ILE A 61 8.72 15.26 20.66
N VAL A 62 9.97 15.10 21.08
CA VAL A 62 10.46 13.98 21.88
C VAL A 62 11.45 14.50 22.92
N GLU A 63 11.65 13.78 24.02
CA GLU A 63 12.70 14.10 24.97
C GLU A 63 14.08 13.67 24.46
N GLN A 64 15.15 14.30 24.98
CA GLN A 64 16.52 13.91 24.67
C GLN A 64 16.76 12.44 25.03
N ASP A 65 17.29 11.66 24.09
CA ASP A 65 17.52 10.21 24.20
C ASP A 65 16.24 9.36 24.41
N GLU A 66 15.06 9.95 24.19
CA GLU A 66 13.81 9.18 24.13
C GLU A 66 13.81 8.27 22.91
N LYS A 67 13.34 7.03 23.10
CA LYS A 67 13.08 6.11 21.99
C LYS A 67 11.70 6.37 21.41
N PHE A 68 11.64 6.55 20.10
CA PHE A 68 10.39 6.73 19.38
C PHE A 68 10.42 6.04 18.03
N ASN A 69 9.23 5.85 17.44
CA ASN A 69 9.10 5.23 16.13
C ASN A 69 9.00 6.29 15.03
N ILE A 70 9.82 6.14 14.00
CA ILE A 70 9.56 6.71 12.68
C ILE A 70 8.76 5.68 11.89
N THR A 71 7.71 6.13 11.22
CA THR A 71 6.92 5.32 10.29
C THR A 71 7.29 5.71 8.86
N VAL A 72 7.73 4.74 8.08
CA VAL A 72 7.91 4.89 6.63
C VAL A 72 6.79 4.14 5.94
N GLU A 73 6.00 4.88 5.17
CA GLU A 73 4.88 4.36 4.41
C GLU A 73 5.15 4.49 2.91
N VAL A 74 4.84 3.43 2.18
CA VAL A 74 5.00 3.34 0.75
C VAL A 74 3.63 3.53 0.13
N TRP A 75 3.47 4.55 -0.70
CA TRP A 75 2.19 4.94 -1.26
C TRP A 75 2.15 4.70 -2.77
N ASP A 76 0.99 4.26 -3.26
CA ASP A 76 0.68 4.24 -4.68
C ASP A 76 0.12 5.58 -5.17
N LYS A 77 -0.01 5.73 -6.48
CA LYS A 77 -0.54 6.95 -7.12
C LYS A 77 -1.99 7.31 -6.74
N PHE A 78 -2.68 6.43 -6.02
CA PHE A 78 -4.06 6.60 -5.58
C PHE A 78 -4.17 6.83 -4.07
N GLU A 79 -3.06 7.15 -3.41
CA GLU A 79 -3.01 7.37 -1.97
C GLU A 79 -3.52 6.13 -1.21
N ARG A 80 -2.95 4.97 -1.53
CA ARG A 80 -3.06 3.76 -0.69
C ARG A 80 -1.69 3.20 -0.42
N LEU A 81 -1.55 2.44 0.67
CA LEU A 81 -0.33 1.70 0.92
C LEU A 81 -0.03 0.74 -0.25
N ALA A 82 1.15 0.87 -0.84
CA ALA A 82 1.69 -0.03 -1.85
C ALA A 82 2.13 -1.32 -1.16
N GLY A 83 1.16 -2.19 -0.87
CA GLY A 83 1.38 -3.35 -0.02
C GLY A 83 2.36 -4.37 -0.59
N GLY A 84 2.50 -4.39 -1.92
CA GLY A 84 3.42 -5.28 -2.63
C GLY A 84 4.87 -4.80 -2.71
N PHE A 85 5.21 -3.68 -2.07
CA PHE A 85 6.58 -3.15 -2.10
C PHE A 85 7.52 -4.00 -1.25
N ASP A 86 8.67 -4.35 -1.82
CA ASP A 86 9.73 -5.18 -1.25
C ASP A 86 11.12 -4.54 -1.40
N GLY A 87 11.19 -3.24 -1.64
CA GLY A 87 12.44 -2.50 -1.82
C GLY A 87 13.17 -2.19 -0.52
N GLU A 88 14.43 -1.76 -0.65
CA GLU A 88 15.30 -1.39 0.46
C GLU A 88 15.42 0.13 0.60
N ILE A 89 15.36 0.63 1.83
CA ILE A 89 15.58 2.05 2.14
C ILE A 89 16.90 2.28 2.86
N SER A 90 17.28 3.55 2.99
CA SER A 90 18.33 3.99 3.89
C SER A 90 17.87 5.22 4.64
N LEU A 91 18.34 5.36 5.89
CA LEU A 91 17.92 6.41 6.81
C LEU A 91 19.12 7.28 7.18
N SER A 92 18.95 8.60 7.07
CA SER A 92 19.88 9.61 7.57
C SER A 92 19.12 10.70 8.33
N ILE A 93 19.85 11.56 9.03
CA ILE A 93 19.27 12.68 9.77
C ILE A 93 19.95 13.98 9.35
N GLU A 94 19.14 15.02 9.19
CA GLU A 94 19.57 16.39 8.93
C GLU A 94 19.10 17.25 10.11
N SER A 95 20.02 18.01 10.72
CA SER A 95 19.78 18.59 12.03
C SER A 95 20.19 20.05 12.09
N TYR A 96 19.43 20.83 12.86
CA TYR A 96 19.55 22.26 12.93
C TYR A 96 19.54 22.74 14.38
N ASN A 97 20.42 23.69 14.67
CA ASN A 97 20.42 24.42 15.92
C ASN A 97 19.24 25.42 15.94
N PHE A 98 18.47 25.41 17.04
CA PHE A 98 17.35 26.33 17.29
C PHE A 98 17.61 27.26 18.49
N THR A 99 18.84 27.31 19.00
CA THR A 99 19.17 28.16 20.16
C THR A 99 19.16 29.65 19.82
N SER A 100 18.96 30.48 20.85
CA SER A 100 18.91 31.94 20.77
C SER A 100 20.16 32.59 20.15
N SER A 101 21.28 31.86 20.12
CA SER A 101 22.56 32.32 19.57
C SER A 101 22.71 32.20 18.05
N GLY A 102 21.76 31.54 17.35
CA GLY A 102 21.74 31.49 15.89
C GLY A 102 21.09 30.22 15.31
N TYR A 103 20.77 30.29 14.02
CA TYR A 103 20.32 29.15 13.20
C TYR A 103 21.51 28.61 12.40
N GLY A 104 21.71 27.30 12.41
CA GLY A 104 22.77 26.65 11.64
C GLY A 104 22.63 25.14 11.64
N GLU A 105 23.18 24.50 10.61
CA GLU A 105 23.23 23.04 10.49
C GLU A 105 24.17 22.44 11.56
N LEU A 106 23.79 21.30 12.13
CA LEU A 106 24.57 20.54 13.10
C LEU A 106 25.26 19.37 12.38
N SER A 107 26.58 19.45 12.23
CA SER A 107 27.39 18.44 11.53
C SER A 107 27.54 17.12 12.30
N ASP A 108 27.42 17.14 13.63
CA ASP A 108 27.77 16.01 14.50
C ASP A 108 26.57 15.57 15.36
N THR A 109 25.45 15.30 14.70
CA THR A 109 24.23 14.84 15.38
C THR A 109 24.39 13.38 15.80
N LYS A 110 24.25 13.14 17.10
CA LYS A 110 24.20 11.81 17.69
C LYS A 110 22.77 11.29 17.71
N TRP A 111 22.55 10.17 17.01
CA TRP A 111 21.28 9.47 16.93
C TRP A 111 21.55 7.98 16.69
N THR A 112 20.58 7.13 17.00
CA THR A 112 20.67 5.68 16.81
C THR A 112 19.40 5.17 16.13
N ALA A 113 19.54 4.26 15.17
CA ALA A 113 18.46 3.37 14.73
C ALA A 113 18.65 2.01 15.42
N HIS A 114 17.59 1.51 16.04
CA HIS A 114 17.63 0.25 16.77
C HIS A 114 17.28 -0.96 15.91
N ASP A 115 16.60 -0.75 14.78
CA ASP A 115 16.36 -1.76 13.76
C ASP A 115 17.37 -1.59 12.63
N GLU A 116 18.12 -2.65 12.35
CA GLU A 116 19.10 -2.68 11.25
C GLU A 116 18.45 -3.07 9.92
N ASP A 117 17.23 -3.62 9.96
CA ASP A 117 16.51 -4.06 8.77
C ASP A 117 15.76 -2.90 8.09
N MET A 118 16.29 -2.53 6.93
CA MET A 118 15.75 -1.46 6.09
C MET A 118 15.08 -2.02 4.82
N GLU A 119 14.94 -3.34 4.70
CA GLU A 119 14.29 -3.99 3.58
C GLU A 119 12.80 -4.19 3.87
N PHE A 120 11.92 -3.76 2.97
CA PHE A 120 10.49 -4.01 3.12
C PHE A 120 10.17 -5.47 2.81
N SER A 121 9.28 -6.03 3.63
CA SER A 121 8.69 -7.34 3.41
C SER A 121 7.23 -7.21 2.99
N SER A 122 6.78 -8.09 2.11
CA SER A 122 5.39 -8.16 1.68
C SER A 122 4.86 -9.59 1.68
N ASN A 123 3.64 -9.74 2.19
CA ASN A 123 2.81 -10.92 1.96
C ASN A 123 1.51 -10.55 1.20
N PHE A 124 1.47 -9.35 0.64
CA PHE A 124 0.27 -8.76 0.07
C PHE A 124 0.14 -9.03 -1.43
N ILE A 125 -0.72 -10.01 -1.78
CA ILE A 125 -0.90 -10.47 -3.16
C ILE A 125 -2.10 -9.84 -3.90
N TRP A 126 -2.91 -9.04 -3.21
CA TRP A 126 -4.23 -8.61 -3.70
C TRP A 126 -4.27 -7.22 -4.35
N LYS A 127 -3.10 -6.54 -4.47
CA LYS A 127 -2.98 -5.21 -5.09
C LYS A 127 -4.04 -4.22 -4.57
N GLY A 128 -4.65 -3.41 -5.42
CA GLY A 128 -5.63 -2.41 -5.01
C GLY A 128 -7.01 -2.94 -4.56
N LEU A 129 -7.24 -4.26 -4.50
CA LEU A 129 -8.55 -4.83 -4.16
C LEU A 129 -8.85 -4.76 -2.66
N PHE A 130 -7.84 -4.91 -1.82
CA PHE A 130 -7.97 -4.82 -0.37
C PHE A 130 -6.95 -3.82 0.18
N PRO A 131 -7.24 -3.14 1.30
CA PRO A 131 -6.22 -2.31 1.92
C PRO A 131 -5.10 -3.16 2.53
N ALA A 132 -3.85 -2.81 2.23
CA ALA A 132 -2.67 -3.55 2.70
C ALA A 132 -2.57 -3.61 4.24
N TYR A 133 -3.00 -2.56 4.95
CA TYR A 133 -3.01 -2.48 6.42
C TYR A 133 -3.94 -3.49 7.12
N ASN A 134 -4.76 -4.24 6.38
CA ASN A 134 -5.59 -5.31 6.96
C ASN A 134 -4.86 -6.65 7.05
N PHE A 135 -3.62 -6.74 6.56
CA PHE A 135 -2.84 -7.97 6.52
C PHE A 135 -1.64 -7.84 7.45
N GLU A 136 -1.53 -8.77 8.39
CA GLU A 136 -0.42 -8.84 9.34
C GLU A 136 0.68 -9.81 8.85
N GLY A 137 1.85 -9.75 9.48
CA GLY A 137 2.95 -10.70 9.27
C GLY A 137 4.00 -10.28 8.22
N ALA A 138 3.93 -9.06 7.72
CA ALA A 138 4.93 -8.39 6.89
C ALA A 138 4.75 -6.86 7.02
N ASP A 139 5.63 -6.05 6.44
CA ASP A 139 5.51 -4.58 6.46
C ASP A 139 4.31 -4.11 5.63
N ASN A 140 4.07 -4.75 4.49
CA ASN A 140 2.92 -4.47 3.60
C ASN A 140 2.78 -2.97 3.28
N GLY A 141 3.91 -2.37 2.90
CA GLY A 141 4.01 -0.95 2.58
C GLY A 141 4.05 -0.02 3.79
N LYS A 142 4.12 -0.52 5.03
CA LYS A 142 4.32 0.28 6.25
C LYS A 142 5.40 -0.36 7.13
N LYS A 143 6.51 0.34 7.33
CA LYS A 143 7.60 -0.09 8.23
C LYS A 143 7.75 0.93 9.36
N GLU A 144 7.87 0.43 10.60
CA GLU A 144 8.21 1.24 11.76
C GLU A 144 9.65 0.95 12.16
N ILE A 145 10.44 2.01 12.38
CA ILE A 145 11.84 1.93 12.78
C ILE A 145 11.97 2.65 14.12
N THR A 146 12.53 1.98 15.12
CA THR A 146 12.76 2.62 16.42
C THR A 146 14.07 3.40 16.40
N VAL A 147 14.03 4.68 16.80
CA VAL A 147 15.20 5.56 16.84
C VAL A 147 15.30 6.33 18.17
N SER A 148 16.48 6.89 18.45
CA SER A 148 16.67 7.90 19.51
C SER A 148 17.59 9.01 19.01
N ILE A 149 17.43 10.22 19.56
CA ILE A 149 18.27 11.39 19.24
C ILE A 149 18.82 11.97 20.55
N GLU A 150 20.15 12.01 20.67
CA GLU A 150 20.82 12.57 21.86
C GLU A 150 21.08 14.08 21.72
N THR A 151 21.06 14.62 20.51
CA THR A 151 21.43 16.01 20.24
C THR A 151 20.19 16.89 20.29
N ILE A 152 20.26 18.00 21.04
CA ILE A 152 19.16 18.99 21.13
C ILE A 152 19.10 19.80 19.83
N GLY A 153 17.90 20.00 19.28
CA GLY A 153 17.73 20.71 18.02
C GLY A 153 16.41 20.42 17.30
N ILE A 154 16.34 20.88 16.05
CA ILE A 154 15.28 20.50 15.12
C ILE A 154 15.87 19.52 14.11
N HIS A 155 15.27 18.35 14.02
CA HIS A 155 15.78 17.24 13.23
C HIS A 155 14.77 16.84 12.15
N TYR A 156 15.28 16.39 11.02
CA TYR A 156 14.50 15.82 9.93
C TYR A 156 15.15 14.50 9.54
N PHE A 157 14.37 13.43 9.52
CA PHE A 157 14.81 12.17 8.95
C PHE A 157 14.71 12.24 7.43
N GLN A 158 15.76 11.80 6.76
CA GLN A 158 15.80 11.60 5.33
C GLN A 158 15.77 10.10 5.06
N VAL A 159 14.82 9.68 4.24
CA VAL A 159 14.69 8.30 3.79
C VAL A 159 14.93 8.27 2.30
N LYS A 160 15.90 7.47 1.89
CA LYS A 160 16.23 7.27 0.49
C LYS A 160 15.90 5.84 0.07
N GLU A 161 15.10 5.69 -0.97
CA GLU A 161 14.84 4.39 -1.61
C GLU A 161 16.03 4.02 -2.49
N LYS A 162 16.59 2.82 -2.32
CA LYS A 162 17.91 2.48 -2.88
C LYS A 162 17.90 2.25 -4.38
N GLU A 163 16.81 1.72 -4.96
CA GLU A 163 16.76 1.37 -6.38
C GLU A 163 16.54 2.60 -7.27
N SER A 164 15.53 3.41 -6.95
CA SER A 164 15.19 4.67 -7.63
C SER A 164 16.14 5.81 -7.26
N GLY A 165 16.69 5.78 -6.04
CA GLY A 165 17.50 6.85 -5.50
C GLY A 165 16.70 8.07 -5.05
N GLU A 166 15.36 7.99 -5.05
CA GLU A 166 14.47 9.06 -4.58
C GLU A 166 14.61 9.26 -3.07
N GLU A 167 14.47 10.51 -2.64
CA GLU A 167 14.72 10.93 -1.27
C GLU A 167 13.53 11.70 -0.71
N TYR A 168 13.13 11.35 0.51
CA TYR A 168 11.96 11.85 1.19
C TYR A 168 12.31 12.32 2.59
N ARG A 169 11.60 13.34 3.06
CA ARG A 169 11.88 13.99 4.34
C ARG A 169 10.70 13.84 5.28
N SER A 170 10.98 13.62 6.56
CA SER A 170 9.97 13.60 7.61
C SER A 170 9.45 15.01 7.95
N ASN A 171 8.40 15.05 8.78
CA ASN A 171 8.10 16.25 9.55
C ASN A 171 9.24 16.59 10.53
N PRO A 172 9.36 17.84 11.00
CA PRO A 172 10.37 18.20 11.98
C PRO A 172 10.14 17.49 13.31
N VAL A 173 11.23 17.05 13.94
CA VAL A 173 11.29 16.53 15.30
C VAL A 173 12.06 17.51 16.16
N LEU A 174 11.41 18.05 17.18
CA LEU A 174 12.06 18.87 18.20
C LEU A 174 12.55 17.97 19.33
N VAL A 175 13.84 18.07 19.63
CA VAL A 175 14.52 17.44 20.78
C VAL A 175 15.03 18.55 21.69
#